data_AF-A0A516W954-F1
#
_entry.id   AF-A0A516W954-F1
#
_cell.length_a   1.000
_cell.length_b   1.000
_cell.length_c   1.000
_cell.angle_alpha   90.00
_cell.angle_beta   90.00
_cell.angle_gamma   90.00
#
_symmetry.space_group_name_H-M   'P 1'
#
loop_
_entity.id
_entity.type
_entity.pdbx_description
1 polymer ?
#
loop_
_entity_poly.entity_id
_entity_poly.type
_entity_poly.pdbx_seq_one_letter_code
_entity_poly.pdbx_strand_id
1 'polypeptide(L)'
;MPQVTNSTMKDFLDSLLTDVQAAIELHQKGLPAPFSIRFLGNVKTELEKMAAIMDPRIYRPSYPRFVLDWPEDSALGDRLLSASDLYGRIRPKKKPEEAI
;
A
#
# COMPACT_ATOMS: atom_id res chain seq x y z
N MET A 1 -3.25 -16.44 -13.95
CA MET A 1 -3.01 -15.26 -13.09
C MET A 1 -1.55 -15.29 -12.65
N PRO A 2 -0.72 -14.29 -12.98
CA PRO A 2 0.69 -14.27 -12.59
C PRO A 2 0.81 -14.19 -11.05
N GLN A 3 1.74 -14.96 -10.49
CA GLN A 3 2.02 -14.96 -9.05
C GLN A 3 2.83 -13.70 -8.71
N VAL A 4 2.38 -12.89 -7.74
CA VAL A 4 3.17 -11.76 -7.23
C VAL A 4 4.23 -12.31 -6.29
N THR A 5 5.50 -12.11 -6.62
CA THR A 5 6.61 -12.46 -5.71
C THR A 5 6.78 -11.37 -4.66
N ASN A 6 7.32 -11.71 -3.49
CA ASN A 6 7.59 -10.72 -2.44
C ASN A 6 8.52 -9.59 -2.91
N SER A 7 9.48 -9.88 -3.81
CA SER A 7 10.36 -8.86 -4.36
C SER A 7 9.57 -7.87 -5.22
N THR A 8 8.78 -8.37 -6.17
CA THR A 8 7.94 -7.52 -7.04
C THR A 8 6.93 -6.70 -6.23
N MET A 9 6.37 -7.28 -5.17
CA MET A 9 5.48 -6.54 -4.28
C MET A 9 6.21 -5.44 -3.53
N LYS A 10 7.40 -5.72 -2.99
CA LYS A 10 8.19 -4.74 -2.27
C LYS A 10 8.58 -3.57 -3.18
N ASP A 11 9.03 -3.85 -4.40
CA ASP A 11 9.36 -2.81 -5.39
C ASP A 11 8.14 -1.94 -5.72
N PHE A 12 6.95 -2.57 -5.83
CA PHE A 12 5.70 -1.84 -6.05
C PHE A 12 5.33 -0.95 -4.87
N LEU A 13 5.48 -1.43 -3.64
CA LEU A 13 5.22 -0.63 -2.44
C LEU A 13 6.23 0.52 -2.28
N ASP A 14 7.51 0.29 -2.59
CA ASP A 14 8.55 1.32 -2.53
C ASP A 14 8.30 2.43 -3.58
N SER A 15 7.86 2.05 -4.79
CA SER A 15 7.40 3.02 -5.79
C SER A 15 6.19 3.80 -5.30
N LEU A 16 5.18 3.14 -4.73
CA LEU A 16 3.97 3.79 -4.23
C LEU A 16 4.24 4.71 -3.03
N LEU A 17 5.17 4.34 -2.15
CA LEU A 17 5.66 5.20 -1.07
C LEU A 17 6.28 6.49 -1.61
N THR A 18 7.00 6.40 -2.73
CA THR A 18 7.57 7.58 -3.41
C THR A 18 6.46 8.50 -3.90
N ASP A 19 5.39 7.96 -4.49
CA ASP A 19 4.25 8.77 -4.96
C ASP A 19 3.49 9.43 -3.82
N VAL A 20 3.26 8.70 -2.72
CA VAL A 20 2.63 9.24 -1.51
C VAL A 20 3.49 10.34 -0.90
N GLN A 21 4.82 10.16 -0.87
CA GLN A 21 5.76 11.16 -0.38
C GLN A 21 5.72 12.42 -1.27
N ALA A 22 5.69 12.27 -2.59
CA ALA A 22 5.55 13.40 -3.51
C ALA A 22 4.23 14.16 -3.27
N ALA A 23 3.12 13.46 -3.04
CA ALA A 23 1.84 14.10 -2.70
C ALA A 23 1.90 14.88 -1.38
N ILE A 24 2.60 14.35 -0.37
CA ILE A 24 2.83 15.07 0.91
C ILE A 24 3.67 16.33 0.66
N GLU A 25 4.72 16.25 -0.17
CA GLU A 25 5.55 17.39 -0.50
C GLU A 25 4.79 18.50 -1.24
N LEU A 26 3.83 18.14 -2.10
CA LEU A 26 2.94 19.12 -2.73
C LEU A 26 2.15 19.90 -1.66
N HIS A 27 1.56 19.22 -0.68
CA HIS A 27 0.89 19.88 0.46
C HIS A 27 1.85 20.81 1.23
N GLN A 28 3.07 20.35 1.51
CA GLN A 28 4.07 21.15 2.23
C GLN A 28 4.48 22.42 1.47
N LYS A 29 4.42 22.38 0.13
CA LYS A 29 4.68 23.53 -0.75
C LYS A 29 3.44 24.40 -0.99
N GLY A 30 2.29 24.05 -0.39
CA GLY A 30 1.02 24.75 -0.62
C GLY A 30 0.44 24.54 -2.02
N LEU A 31 0.90 23.50 -2.74
CA LEU A 31 0.43 23.16 -4.08
C LEU A 31 -0.77 22.21 -4.00
N PRO A 32 -1.66 22.21 -5.01
CA PRO A 32 -2.73 21.22 -5.12
C PRO A 32 -2.16 19.80 -5.08
N ALA A 33 -2.78 18.94 -4.28
CA ALA A 33 -2.32 17.58 -4.04
C ALA A 33 -3.51 16.63 -3.87
N PRO A 34 -3.38 15.36 -4.26
CA PRO A 34 -4.44 14.38 -4.06
C PRO A 34 -4.56 14.04 -2.57
N PHE A 35 -5.80 13.82 -2.13
CA PHE A 35 -6.16 13.51 -0.74
C PHE A 35 -5.70 14.56 0.28
N SER A 36 -6.14 14.41 1.54
CA SER A 36 -5.65 15.27 2.63
C SER A 36 -4.25 14.86 3.10
N ILE A 37 -3.43 15.82 3.55
CA ILE A 37 -2.10 15.53 4.12
C ILE A 37 -2.15 14.53 5.29
N ARG A 38 -3.21 14.58 6.11
CA ARG A 38 -3.41 13.64 7.22
C ARG A 38 -3.63 12.22 6.71
N PHE A 39 -4.46 12.07 5.67
CA PHE A 39 -4.69 10.77 5.05
C PHE A 39 -3.42 10.21 4.42
N LEU A 40 -2.69 11.03 3.66
CA LEU A 40 -1.41 10.62 3.05
C LEU A 40 -0.38 10.19 4.10
N GLY A 41 -0.29 10.89 5.23
CA GLY A 41 0.57 10.52 6.34
C GLY A 41 0.23 9.14 6.92
N ASN A 42 -1.06 8.86 7.14
CA ASN A 42 -1.51 7.54 7.59
C ASN A 42 -1.17 6.46 6.55
N VAL A 43 -1.49 6.70 5.27
CA VAL A 43 -1.20 5.78 4.17
C VAL A 43 0.28 5.43 4.11
N LYS A 44 1.17 6.43 4.22
CA LYS A 44 2.62 6.21 4.24
C LYS A 44 3.02 5.21 5.32
N THR A 45 2.58 5.43 6.56
CA THR A 45 2.87 4.51 7.67
C THR A 45 2.31 3.11 7.43
N GLU A 46 1.12 3.00 6.83
CA GLU A 46 0.55 1.70 6.51
C GLU A 46 1.33 0.96 5.41
N LEU A 47 1.78 1.67 4.37
CA LEU A 47 2.61 1.10 3.30
C LEU A 47 3.99 0.65 3.82
N GLU A 48 4.61 1.42 4.71
CA GLU A 48 5.86 1.02 5.40
C GLU A 48 5.67 -0.28 6.19
N LYS A 49 4.54 -0.43 6.89
CA LYS A 49 4.19 -1.67 7.60
C LYS A 49 3.98 -2.84 6.64
N MET A 50 3.31 -2.61 5.51
CA MET A 50 3.14 -3.63 4.47
C MET A 50 4.50 -4.11 3.96
N ALA A 51 5.40 -3.16 3.66
CA ALA A 51 6.76 -3.41 3.19
C ALA A 51 7.61 -4.20 4.21
N ALA A 52 7.47 -3.90 5.50
CA ALA A 52 8.19 -4.58 6.56
C ALA A 52 7.65 -5.99 6.88
N ILE A 53 6.33 -6.16 6.90
CA ILE A 53 5.68 -7.40 7.36
C ILE A 53 5.55 -8.43 6.24
N MET A 54 5.22 -8.00 5.01
CA MET A 54 5.07 -8.88 3.83
C MET A 54 4.22 -10.15 4.05
N ASP A 55 3.25 -10.12 4.98
CA ASP A 55 2.30 -11.21 5.24
C ASP A 55 0.90 -10.62 5.52
N PRO A 56 -0.08 -10.80 4.62
CA PRO A 56 -1.44 -10.25 4.74
C PRO A 56 -2.29 -10.90 5.84
N ARG A 57 -1.78 -11.94 6.50
CA ARG A 57 -2.41 -12.55 7.69
C ARG A 57 -1.97 -11.88 8.98
N ILE A 58 -0.79 -11.26 8.98
CA ILE A 58 -0.24 -10.53 10.13
C ILE A 58 -0.69 -9.08 10.09
N TYR A 59 -0.69 -8.46 8.91
CA TYR A 59 -1.08 -7.06 8.75
C TYR A 59 -2.04 -6.86 7.59
N ARG A 60 -3.05 -6.00 7.78
CA ARG A 60 -3.94 -5.55 6.70
C ARG A 60 -4.08 -4.04 6.77
N PRO A 61 -3.86 -3.32 5.67
CA PRO A 61 -4.05 -1.88 5.65
C PRO A 61 -5.54 -1.52 5.83
N SER A 62 -5.77 -0.38 6.47
CA SER A 62 -7.10 0.21 6.67
C SER A 62 -7.44 1.23 5.59
N TYR A 63 -6.42 1.84 4.98
CA TYR A 63 -6.58 2.89 3.96
C TYR A 63 -7.54 2.54 2.79
N PRO A 64 -7.68 1.29 2.31
CA PRO A 64 -8.51 1.01 1.12
C PRO A 64 -9.96 1.42 1.30
N ARG A 65 -10.51 1.30 2.51
CA ARG A 65 -11.90 1.71 2.81
C ARG A 65 -12.08 3.20 2.59
N PHE A 66 -11.13 4.00 3.05
CA PHE A 66 -11.15 5.45 2.91
C PHE A 66 -10.90 5.92 1.47
N VAL A 67 -10.11 5.16 0.69
CA VAL A 67 -9.91 5.46 -0.74
C VAL A 67 -11.22 5.25 -1.51
N LEU A 68 -11.98 4.18 -1.21
CA LEU A 68 -13.27 3.91 -1.85
C LEU A 68 -14.33 4.98 -1.55
N ASP A 69 -14.27 5.58 -0.37
CA ASP A 69 -15.15 6.66 0.03
C ASP A 69 -14.74 8.02 -0.57
N TRP A 70 -13.62 8.08 -1.31
CA TRP A 70 -13.12 9.32 -1.89
C TRP A 70 -13.78 9.59 -3.25
N PRO A 71 -14.41 10.76 -3.45
CA PRO A 71 -15.23 11.04 -4.63
C PRO A 71 -14.44 11.35 -5.92
N GLU A 72 -13.11 11.47 -5.83
CA GLU A 72 -12.26 11.81 -6.98
C GLU A 72 -11.51 10.59 -7.50
N ASP A 73 -11.64 10.35 -8.80
CA ASP A 73 -10.82 9.42 -9.57
C ASP A 73 -9.38 9.94 -9.56
N SER A 74 -8.53 9.31 -8.74
CA SER A 74 -7.13 9.70 -8.60
C SER A 74 -6.26 8.51 -8.97
N ALA A 75 -5.33 8.71 -9.90
CA ALA A 75 -4.39 7.68 -10.30
C ALA A 75 -3.60 7.11 -9.11
N LEU A 76 -3.40 7.91 -8.05
CA LEU A 76 -2.82 7.45 -6.79
C LEU A 76 -3.77 6.51 -6.02
N GLY A 77 -5.07 6.83 -6.00
CA GLY A 77 -6.12 5.99 -5.42
C GLY A 77 -6.17 4.60 -6.04
N ASP A 78 -6.17 4.51 -7.37
CA ASP A 78 -6.16 3.23 -8.10
C ASP A 78 -4.95 2.37 -7.73
N ARG A 79 -3.78 3.00 -7.62
CA ARG A 79 -2.54 2.32 -7.22
C ARG A 79 -2.59 1.86 -5.76
N LEU A 80 -3.17 2.66 -4.87
CA LEU A 80 -3.40 2.27 -3.47
C LEU A 80 -4.32 1.07 -3.35
N LEU A 81 -5.45 1.06 -4.06
CA LEU A 81 -6.38 -0.06 -4.11
C LEU A 81 -5.71 -1.32 -4.68
N SER A 82 -4.96 -1.15 -5.78
CA SER A 82 -4.17 -2.23 -6.38
C SER A 82 -3.15 -2.79 -5.39
N ALA A 83 -2.45 -1.95 -4.64
CA ALA A 83 -1.49 -2.41 -3.62
C ALA A 83 -2.17 -3.24 -2.53
N SER A 84 -3.34 -2.84 -2.06
CA SER A 84 -4.07 -3.62 -1.05
C SER A 84 -4.53 -4.98 -1.58
N ASP A 85 -5.08 -5.01 -2.80
CA ASP A 85 -5.54 -6.25 -3.42
C ASP A 85 -4.37 -7.21 -3.68
N LEU A 86 -3.27 -6.72 -4.26
CA LEU A 86 -2.07 -7.52 -4.52
C LEU A 86 -1.42 -8.02 -3.23
N TYR A 87 -1.33 -7.16 -2.21
CA TYR A 87 -0.79 -7.55 -0.90
C TYR A 87 -1.63 -8.66 -0.25
N GLY A 88 -2.95 -8.56 -0.35
CA GLY A 88 -3.88 -9.59 0.13
C GLY A 88 -3.72 -10.96 -0.55
N ARG A 89 -3.10 -11.00 -1.73
CA ARG A 89 -2.84 -12.21 -2.51
C ARG A 89 -1.46 -12.82 -2.29
N ILE A 90 -0.59 -12.19 -1.50
CA ILE A 90 0.71 -12.76 -1.14
C ILE A 90 0.45 -14.10 -0.45
N ARG A 91 0.88 -15.19 -1.09
CA ARG A 91 0.80 -16.51 -0.48
C ARG A 91 1.87 -16.58 0.60
N PRO A 92 1.50 -16.90 1.85
CA PRO A 92 2.51 -17.10 2.87
C PRO A 92 3.41 -18.27 2.50
N LYS A 93 4.70 -18.18 2.86
CA LYS A 93 5.53 -19.38 2.93
C LYS A 93 4.83 -20.33 3.90
N LYS A 94 4.47 -21.54 3.45
CA LYS A 94 4.05 -22.61 4.38
C LYS A 94 5.13 -22.70 5.46
N LYS A 95 4.74 -22.62 6.74
CA LYS A 95 5.62 -23.08 7.81
C LYS A 95 6.00 -24.54 7.51
N PRO A 96 7.27 -24.94 7.63
CA PRO A 96 7.63 -26.34 7.70
C PRO A 96 7.32 -26.85 9.13
N GLU A 97 6.08 -27.24 9.36
CA GLU A 97 5.58 -27.97 10.54
C GLU A 97 4.49 -28.89 9.93
N GLU A 98 4.47 -30.21 9.99
CA GLU A 98 5.21 -31.23 10.74
C GLU A 98 5.37 -32.43 9.78
N ALA A 99 6.60 -32.90 9.56
CA ALA A 99 6.84 -34.23 9.01
C ALA A 99 7.75 -34.92 10.03
N ILE A 100 7.15 -35.38 11.11
CA ILE A 100 7.72 -36.38 12.02
C ILE A 100 7.03 -37.69 11.68
#